data_AF-A0A485BNT1-F1
#
_entry.id   AF-A0A485BNT1-F1
#
_cell.length_a   1.000
_cell.length_b   1.000
_cell.length_c   1.000
_cell.angle_alpha   90.00
_cell.angle_beta   90.00
_cell.angle_gamma   90.00
#
_symmetry.space_group_name_H-M   'P 1'
#
loop_
_entity.id
_entity.type
_entity.pdbx_description
1 polymer ?
#
loop_
_entity_poly.entity_id
_entity_poly.type
_entity_poly.pdbx_seq_one_letter_code
_entity_poly.pdbx_strand_id
1 'polypeptide(L)'
;MLKSRSYWTHREPRLTSEFLLRMMIALPVIFLLAQLSGCSNTKTVYVKVPVVPLPASLTAETPYPDIPDKMTWGQSLDLNVSLLSALGHCNLDKADIRKAEKERAAQAVNPTKG
;
A
#
# COMPACT_ATOMS: atom_id res chain seq x y z
N MET A 1 -26.24 82.27 29.85
CA MET A 1 -25.14 81.28 30.03
C MET A 1 -25.59 80.33 31.15
N LEU A 2 -25.62 79.01 31.09
CA LEU A 2 -25.12 77.96 30.20
C LEU A 2 -26.07 76.75 30.44
N LYS A 3 -26.67 76.15 29.42
CA LYS A 3 -27.58 74.99 29.60
C LYS A 3 -26.74 73.71 29.59
N SER A 4 -26.56 73.08 30.75
CA SER A 4 -25.82 71.80 30.82
C SER A 4 -26.60 70.70 30.12
N ARG A 5 -25.91 69.93 29.29
CA ARG A 5 -26.43 68.72 28.64
C ARG A 5 -25.69 67.54 29.23
N SER A 6 -26.33 66.85 30.18
CA SER A 6 -25.88 65.53 30.64
C SER A 6 -26.21 64.50 29.55
N TYR A 7 -25.21 64.13 28.75
CA TYR A 7 -25.32 63.09 27.75
C TYR A 7 -25.12 61.73 28.44
N TRP A 8 -26.18 60.93 28.53
CA TRP A 8 -26.14 59.60 29.14
C TRP A 8 -25.36 58.60 28.28
N THR A 9 -24.28 58.04 28.82
CA THR A 9 -23.40 57.02 28.18
C THR A 9 -23.99 55.61 28.23
N HIS A 10 -25.28 55.44 27.90
CA HIS A 10 -25.97 54.14 27.99
C HIS A 10 -25.83 53.28 26.71
N ARG A 11 -25.12 53.72 25.67
CA ARG A 11 -25.07 53.03 24.36
C ARG A 11 -23.92 52.04 24.17
N GLU A 12 -23.04 51.91 25.16
CA GLU A 12 -21.88 51.01 25.16
C GLU A 12 -22.13 49.52 25.59
N PRO A 13 -23.16 49.15 26.39
CA PRO A 13 -23.23 47.80 26.97
C PRO A 13 -23.72 46.72 25.98
N ARG A 14 -24.39 47.10 24.89
CA ARG A 14 -24.95 46.13 23.93
C ARG A 14 -23.91 45.59 22.95
N LEU A 15 -23.04 46.47 22.47
CA LEU A 15 -21.97 46.13 21.52
C LEU A 15 -20.92 45.21 22.18
N THR A 16 -20.61 45.46 23.45
CA THR A 16 -19.73 44.62 24.25
C THR A 16 -20.35 43.26 24.54
N SER A 17 -21.66 43.19 24.83
CA SER A 17 -22.37 41.91 25.05
C SER A 17 -22.41 41.02 23.80
N GLU A 18 -22.61 41.60 22.62
CA GLU A 18 -22.57 40.89 21.33
C GLU A 18 -21.15 40.36 21.02
N PHE A 19 -20.13 41.18 21.27
CA PHE A 19 -18.74 40.76 21.11
C PHE A 19 -18.36 39.62 22.05
N LEU A 20 -18.81 39.68 23.31
CA LEU A 20 -18.56 38.63 24.29
C LEU A 20 -19.25 37.32 23.90
N LEU A 21 -20.50 37.36 23.44
CA LEU A 21 -21.22 36.17 22.94
C LEU A 21 -20.55 35.56 21.71
N ARG A 22 -20.12 36.40 20.75
CA ARG A 22 -19.38 35.92 19.56
C ARG A 22 -18.05 35.27 19.93
N MET A 23 -17.33 35.83 20.90
CA MET A 23 -16.07 35.27 21.38
C MET A 23 -16.28 33.95 22.12
N MET A 24 -17.32 33.84 22.95
CA MET A 24 -17.66 32.59 23.66
C MET A 24 -17.98 31.42 22.72
N ILE A 25 -18.45 31.68 21.51
CA ILE A 25 -18.71 30.64 20.50
C ILE A 25 -17.47 30.41 19.62
N ALA A 26 -16.77 31.48 19.23
CA ALA A 26 -15.62 31.39 18.33
C ALA A 26 -14.44 30.63 18.96
N LEU A 27 -14.14 30.88 20.24
CA LEU A 27 -13.05 30.21 20.97
C LEU A 27 -13.19 28.68 21.01
N PRO A 28 -14.32 28.10 21.45
CA PRO A 28 -14.49 26.65 21.45
C PRO A 28 -14.56 26.07 20.04
N VAL A 29 -15.12 26.78 19.05
CA VAL A 29 -15.13 26.32 17.64
C VAL A 29 -13.71 26.25 17.08
N ILE A 30 -12.89 27.29 17.28
CA ILE A 30 -11.49 27.32 16.84
C ILE A 30 -10.68 26.24 17.57
N PHE A 31 -10.90 26.05 18.86
CA PHE A 31 -10.23 25.01 19.66
C PHE A 31 -10.59 23.60 19.20
N LEU A 32 -11.86 23.32 18.88
CA LEU A 32 -12.30 22.04 18.34
C LEU A 32 -11.73 21.78 16.93
N LEU A 33 -11.70 22.80 16.07
CA LEU A 33 -11.08 22.70 14.74
C LEU A 33 -9.58 22.41 14.83
N ALA A 34 -8.87 23.01 15.79
CA ALA A 34 -7.45 22.75 16.03
C ALA A 34 -7.20 21.32 16.58
N GLN A 35 -8.12 20.77 17.38
CA GLN A 35 -8.01 19.38 17.83
C GLN A 35 -8.26 18.38 16.70
N LEU A 36 -9.20 18.66 15.79
CA LEU A 36 -9.53 17.78 14.67
C LEU A 36 -8.42 17.74 13.59
N SER A 37 -7.61 18.79 13.47
CA SER A 37 -6.49 18.84 12.52
C SER A 37 -5.18 18.24 13.07
N GLY A 38 -5.12 17.91 14.35
CA GLY A 38 -3.93 17.35 15.00
C GLY A 38 -3.73 15.83 14.84
N CYS A 39 -4.74 15.10 14.34
CA CYS A 39 -4.74 13.64 14.30
C CYS A 39 -4.36 13.08 12.92
N SER A 40 -3.26 13.53 12.33
CA SER A 40 -2.63 12.83 11.20
C SER A 40 -1.19 13.31 10.99
N ASN A 41 -0.30 12.97 11.92
CA ASN A 41 1.14 13.20 11.76
C ASN A 41 1.90 11.89 11.51
N THR A 42 1.22 10.88 10.97
CA THR A 42 1.87 9.65 10.53
C THR A 42 2.60 9.93 9.22
N LYS A 43 3.90 10.23 9.31
CA LYS A 43 4.77 10.29 8.15
C LYS A 43 4.77 8.91 7.48
N THR A 44 4.16 8.82 6.30
CA THR A 44 4.20 7.59 5.48
C THR A 44 5.62 7.40 4.96
N VAL A 45 6.36 6.50 5.60
CA VAL A 45 7.66 6.06 5.10
C VAL A 45 7.41 4.95 4.11
N TYR A 46 7.54 5.27 2.82
CA TYR A 46 7.52 4.26 1.77
C TYR A 46 8.77 3.40 1.89
N VAL A 47 8.59 2.19 2.42
CA VAL A 47 9.64 1.17 2.42
C VAL A 47 9.44 0.31 1.18
N LYS A 48 10.53 -0.01 0.48
CA LYS A 48 10.50 -0.97 -0.62
C LYS A 48 10.06 -2.33 -0.06
N VAL A 49 8.94 -2.85 -0.54
CA VAL A 49 8.48 -4.19 -0.18
C VAL A 49 9.55 -5.20 -0.59
N PRO A 50 10.03 -6.07 0.32
CA PRO A 50 11.00 -7.10 -0.03
C PRO A 50 10.37 -8.08 -1.02
N VAL A 51 11.12 -8.47 -2.05
CA VAL A 51 10.66 -9.45 -3.03
C VAL A 51 10.59 -10.82 -2.35
N VAL A 52 9.40 -11.40 -2.25
CA VAL A 52 9.22 -12.77 -1.74
C VAL A 52 9.94 -13.72 -2.70
N PRO A 53 10.94 -14.51 -2.26
CA PRO A 53 11.68 -15.41 -3.15
C PRO A 53 10.79 -16.48 -3.76
N LEU A 54 11.16 -16.99 -4.94
CA LEU A 54 10.46 -18.13 -5.52
C LEU A 54 10.70 -19.39 -4.65
N PRO A 55 9.73 -20.32 -4.59
CA PRO A 55 9.96 -21.64 -4.03
C PRO A 55 11.20 -22.28 -4.65
N ALA A 56 12.08 -22.84 -3.82
CA ALA A 56 13.32 -23.46 -4.29
C ALA A 56 13.09 -24.61 -5.28
N SER A 57 11.92 -25.26 -5.20
CA SER A 57 11.50 -26.32 -6.14
C SER A 57 11.38 -25.83 -7.58
N LEU A 58 10.93 -24.59 -7.82
CA LEU A 58 10.76 -24.03 -9.17
C LEU A 58 12.10 -23.70 -9.84
N THR A 59 13.14 -23.48 -9.04
CA THR A 59 14.49 -23.14 -9.50
C THR A 59 15.47 -24.30 -9.32
N ALA A 60 14.98 -25.46 -8.90
CA ALA A 60 15.81 -26.65 -8.76
C ALA A 60 16.29 -27.11 -10.14
N GLU A 61 17.51 -27.64 -10.18
CA GLU A 61 18.05 -28.17 -11.43
C GLU A 61 17.24 -29.40 -11.86
N THR A 62 16.88 -29.46 -13.14
CA THR A 62 16.17 -30.61 -13.70
C THR A 62 17.12 -31.81 -13.72
N PRO A 63 16.72 -32.97 -13.16
CA PRO A 63 17.58 -34.14 -13.17
C PRO A 63 17.88 -34.59 -14.59
N TYR A 64 19.15 -34.82 -14.89
CA TYR A 64 19.56 -35.38 -16.18
C TYR A 64 19.30 -36.89 -16.20
N PRO A 65 18.53 -37.41 -17.17
CA PRO A 65 18.34 -38.84 -17.31
C PRO A 65 19.65 -39.49 -17.77
N ASP A 66 19.95 -40.68 -17.24
CA ASP A 66 21.13 -41.43 -17.65
C ASP A 66 21.01 -41.88 -19.12
N ILE A 67 22.04 -41.58 -19.93
CA ILE A 67 22.05 -41.92 -21.35
C ILE A 67 23.07 -43.05 -21.56
N PRO A 68 22.62 -44.28 -21.86
CA PRO A 68 23.52 -45.39 -22.06
C PRO A 68 24.25 -45.32 -23.40
N ASP A 69 25.55 -45.68 -23.42
CA ASP A 69 26.40 -45.74 -24.63
C ASP A 69 25.87 -46.67 -25.72
N LYS A 70 25.10 -47.70 -25.32
CA LYS A 70 24.39 -48.60 -26.22
C LYS A 70 22.99 -48.82 -25.66
N MET A 71 21.96 -48.60 -26.49
CA MET A 71 20.58 -48.86 -26.12
C MET A 71 19.90 -49.80 -27.10
N THR A 72 19.01 -50.63 -26.57
CA THR A 72 18.00 -51.33 -27.37
C THR A 72 16.90 -50.37 -27.80
N TRP A 73 16.09 -50.76 -28.79
CA TRP A 73 14.96 -49.94 -29.22
C TRP A 73 13.96 -49.66 -28.08
N GLY A 74 13.71 -50.63 -27.19
CA GLY A 74 12.83 -50.42 -26.02
C GLY A 74 13.38 -49.37 -25.04
N GLN A 75 14.66 -49.45 -24.71
CA GLN A 75 15.32 -48.46 -23.85
C GLN A 75 15.29 -47.05 -24.45
N SER A 76 15.30 -46.93 -25.78
CA SER A 76 15.14 -45.64 -26.46
C SER A 76 13.78 -45.02 -26.22
N LEU A 77 12.73 -45.84 -26.23
CA LEU A 77 11.38 -45.38 -25.98
C LEU A 77 11.23 -44.92 -24.53
N ASP A 78 11.75 -45.70 -23.59
CA ASP A 78 11.72 -45.36 -22.16
C ASP A 78 12.46 -44.03 -21.89
N LEU A 79 13.64 -43.85 -22.50
CA LEU A 79 14.39 -42.58 -22.42
C LEU A 79 13.58 -41.41 -22.97
N ASN A 80 12.89 -41.57 -24.12
CA ASN A 80 12.04 -40.53 -24.68
C ASN A 80 10.88 -40.16 -23.75
N VAL A 81 10.27 -41.14 -23.08
CA VAL A 81 9.20 -40.90 -22.10
C VAL A 81 9.74 -40.10 -20.91
N SER A 82 10.89 -40.47 -20.36
CA SER A 82 11.55 -39.73 -19.28
C SER A 82 11.87 -38.28 -19.69
N LEU A 83 12.42 -38.08 -20.88
CA LEU A 83 12.76 -36.75 -21.41
C LEU A 83 11.52 -35.87 -21.61
N LEU A 84 10.47 -36.42 -22.22
CA LEU A 84 9.22 -35.68 -22.44
C LEU A 84 8.51 -35.34 -21.13
N SER A 85 8.57 -36.23 -20.14
CA SER A 85 8.05 -35.98 -18.80
C SER A 85 8.83 -34.85 -18.11
N ALA A 86 10.17 -34.89 -18.13
CA ALA A 86 11.01 -33.84 -17.56
C ALA A 86 10.74 -32.49 -18.25
N LEU A 87 10.65 -32.48 -19.59
CA LEU A 87 10.31 -31.28 -20.36
C LEU A 87 8.92 -30.73 -19.99
N GLY A 88 7.94 -31.63 -19.80
CA GLY A 88 6.60 -31.27 -19.33
C GLY A 88 6.64 -30.55 -17.98
N HIS A 89 7.37 -31.09 -17.01
CA HIS A 89 7.56 -30.47 -15.69
C HIS A 89 8.26 -29.11 -15.81
N CYS A 90 9.35 -29.01 -16.57
CA CYS A 90 10.05 -27.73 -16.77
C CYS A 90 9.14 -26.65 -17.38
N ASN A 91 8.25 -27.04 -18.29
CA ASN A 91 7.30 -26.11 -18.89
C ASN A 91 6.27 -25.60 -17.87
N LEU A 92 5.83 -26.46 -16.94
CA LEU A 92 4.94 -26.09 -15.84
C LEU A 92 5.67 -25.15 -14.86
N ASP A 93 6.87 -25.49 -14.42
CA ASP A 93 7.67 -24.65 -13.51
C ASP A 93 7.90 -23.27 -14.13
N LYS A 94 8.22 -23.21 -15.42
CA LYS A 94 8.38 -21.95 -16.16
C LYS A 94 7.08 -21.14 -16.23
N ALA A 95 5.92 -21.79 -16.32
CA ALA A 95 4.63 -21.12 -16.29
C ALA A 95 4.33 -20.53 -14.90
N ASP A 96 4.63 -21.28 -13.84
CA ASP A 96 4.45 -20.86 -12.45
C ASP A 96 5.37 -19.70 -12.08
N ILE A 97 6.64 -19.74 -12.50
CA ILE A 97 7.57 -18.61 -12.36
C ILE A 97 7.00 -17.36 -13.03
N ARG A 98 6.52 -17.47 -14.29
CA ARG A 98 5.93 -16.32 -15.00
C ARG A 98 4.70 -15.78 -14.28
N LYS A 99 3.88 -16.64 -13.68
CA LYS A 99 2.72 -16.23 -12.90
C LYS A 99 3.14 -15.45 -11.65
N ALA A 100 4.10 -15.97 -10.89
CA ALA A 100 4.65 -15.31 -9.72
C ALA A 100 5.26 -13.93 -10.07
N GLU A 101 5.99 -13.82 -11.17
CA GLU A 101 6.54 -12.52 -11.60
C GLU A 101 5.44 -11.53 -12.03
N LYS A 102 4.36 -12.00 -12.67
CA LYS A 102 3.20 -11.13 -12.99
C LYS A 102 2.53 -10.60 -11.73
N GLU A 103 2.37 -11.44 -10.71
CA GLU A 103 1.80 -11.03 -9.43
C GLU A 103 2.68 -9.97 -8.74
N ARG A 104 4.01 -10.15 -8.75
CA ARG A 104 4.96 -9.15 -8.26
C ARG A 104 4.88 -7.83 -9.03
N ALA A 105 4.78 -7.88 -10.36
CA ALA A 105 4.62 -6.69 -11.19
C ALA A 105 3.30 -5.96 -10.91
N ALA A 106 2.20 -6.69 -10.72
CA ALA A 106 0.90 -6.11 -10.38
C ALA A 106 0.90 -5.41 -9.01
N GLN A 107 1.64 -5.95 -8.03
CA GLN A 107 1.85 -5.31 -6.73
C GLN A 107 2.71 -4.04 -6.84
N ALA A 108 3.76 -4.07 -7.66
CA ALA A 108 4.61 -2.90 -7.89
C ALA A 108 3.86 -1.72 -8.55
N VAL A 109 2.84 -2.01 -9.37
CA VAL A 109 2.04 -0.99 -10.07
C VAL A 109 0.89 -0.41 -9.22
N ASN A 110 0.51 -1.04 -8.10
CA ASN A 110 -0.55 -0.55 -7.20
C ASN A 110 -0.02 -0.06 -5.84
N PRO A 111 0.73 1.06 -5.78
CA PRO A 111 1.21 1.61 -4.50
C PRO A 111 0.13 2.28 -3.63
N THR A 112 -1.15 2.34 -4.07
CA THR A 112 -2.19 3.21 -3.48
C THR A 112 -3.25 2.51 -2.62
N LYS A 113 -3.08 1.25 -2.24
CA LYS A 113 -3.95 0.60 -1.23
C LYS A 113 -3.24 0.52 0.12
N GLY A 114 -3.20 1.66 0.81
CA GLY A 114 -2.71 1.79 2.18
C GLY A 114 -3.14 3.13 2.75
#